data_AF-A0A6A3ZL63-F1
#
_entry.id   AF-A0A6A3ZL63-F1
#
_cell.length_a   1.000
_cell.length_b   1.000
_cell.length_c   1.000
_cell.angle_alpha   90.00
_cell.angle_beta   90.00
_cell.angle_gamma   90.00
#
_symmetry.space_group_name_H-M   'P 1'
#
loop_
_entity.id
_entity.type
_entity.pdbx_description
1 polymer ?
#
loop_
_entity_poly.entity_id
_entity_poly.type
_entity_poly.pdbx_seq_one_letter_code
_entity_poly.pdbx_strand_id
1 'polypeptide(L)'
;MSSMEAYQHFDDRVLLKVQESDEPELQEARSLLSRIYSKPYYNFIGKTAITEHSQHKTEDMVLNEVLRCSKRRSLVDEKENVILEFMRVHYGKGKEDPLQHVRFYSKNATASARCFRLPECAYEMFSPRKFDEYCVRVFVKEPHLVAPVREAFERWCRKYNNSQVYPLEFRV
;
A
#
# COMPACT_ATOMS: atom_id res chain seq x y z
N MET A 1 2.96 26.90 -13.60
CA MET A 1 2.29 26.59 -14.89
C MET A 1 2.78 25.24 -15.36
N SER A 2 1.88 24.34 -15.76
CA SER A 2 2.24 23.03 -16.35
C SER A 2 2.53 23.18 -17.85
N SER A 3 3.67 22.67 -18.33
CA SER A 3 4.07 22.70 -19.75
C SER A 3 4.12 21.29 -20.34
N MET A 4 3.38 21.04 -21.42
CA MET A 4 3.42 19.76 -22.14
C MET A 4 4.75 19.54 -22.85
N GLU A 5 5.39 20.62 -23.31
CA GLU A 5 6.72 20.59 -23.90
C GLU A 5 7.79 20.15 -22.89
N ALA A 6 7.66 20.54 -21.62
CA ALA A 6 8.54 20.02 -20.57
C ALA A 6 8.19 18.57 -20.20
N TYR A 7 6.89 18.24 -20.13
CA TYR A 7 6.42 16.91 -19.74
C TYR A 7 6.88 15.80 -20.69
N GLN A 8 6.96 16.07 -22.00
CA GLN A 8 7.46 15.09 -22.98
C GLN A 8 8.91 14.63 -22.70
N HIS A 9 9.68 15.43 -21.94
CA HIS A 9 11.05 15.12 -21.54
C HIS A 9 11.16 14.55 -20.13
N PHE A 10 10.04 14.50 -19.38
CA PHE A 10 9.97 13.97 -18.03
C PHE A 10 9.64 12.48 -18.06
N ASP A 11 10.68 11.69 -18.19
CA ASP A 11 10.65 10.23 -18.22
C ASP A 11 11.73 9.64 -17.29
N ASP A 12 11.90 8.33 -17.33
CA ASP A 12 12.79 7.58 -16.44
C ASP A 12 14.27 8.00 -16.53
N ARG A 13 14.67 8.76 -17.57
CA ARG A 13 16.01 9.37 -17.64
C ARG A 13 16.28 10.32 -16.47
N VAL A 14 15.24 10.82 -15.79
CA VAL A 14 15.40 11.61 -14.56
C VAL A 14 16.19 10.86 -13.49
N LEU A 15 16.01 9.53 -13.38
CA LEU A 15 16.74 8.72 -12.42
C LEU A 15 18.23 8.73 -12.74
N LEU A 16 18.59 8.52 -14.01
CA LEU A 16 19.98 8.58 -14.46
C LEU A 16 20.58 9.97 -14.26
N LYS A 17 19.85 11.03 -14.63
CA LYS A 17 20.29 12.43 -14.42
C LYS A 17 20.60 12.74 -12.96
N VAL A 18 19.79 12.24 -12.03
CA VAL A 18 20.05 12.40 -10.60
C VAL A 18 21.30 11.63 -10.19
N GLN A 19 21.46 10.38 -10.64
CA GLN A 19 22.61 9.54 -10.31
C GLN A 19 23.95 10.09 -10.83
N GLU A 20 23.95 10.64 -12.03
CA GLU A 20 25.15 11.17 -12.72
C GLU A 20 25.47 12.62 -12.33
N SER A 21 24.54 13.34 -11.71
CA SER A 21 24.80 14.72 -11.27
C SER A 21 25.77 14.74 -10.10
N ASP A 22 26.70 15.71 -10.08
CA ASP A 22 27.57 16.00 -8.94
C ASP A 22 27.04 17.12 -8.03
N GLU A 23 25.86 17.67 -8.34
CA GLU A 23 25.32 18.82 -7.62
C GLU A 23 25.03 18.47 -6.15
N PRO A 24 25.46 19.30 -5.16
CA PRO A 24 25.26 19.01 -3.73
C PRO A 24 23.78 18.87 -3.36
N GLU A 25 22.92 19.64 -4.03
CA GLU A 25 21.47 19.66 -3.78
C GLU A 25 20.80 18.29 -4.07
N LEU A 26 21.41 17.46 -4.92
CA LEU A 26 20.90 16.13 -5.28
C LEU A 26 21.51 14.99 -4.46
N GLN A 27 22.36 15.30 -3.46
CA GLN A 27 23.07 14.30 -2.67
C GLN A 27 22.14 13.30 -1.95
N GLU A 28 21.04 13.78 -1.38
CA GLU A 28 20.07 12.91 -0.69
C GLU A 28 19.38 11.96 -1.68
N ALA A 29 18.92 12.50 -2.82
CA ALA A 29 18.29 11.71 -3.87
C ALA A 29 19.23 10.65 -4.44
N ARG A 30 20.50 11.01 -4.71
CA ARG A 30 21.56 10.06 -5.11
C ARG A 30 21.76 8.95 -4.08
N SER A 31 21.76 9.30 -2.80
CA SER A 31 21.95 8.34 -1.71
C SER A 31 20.78 7.35 -1.63
N LEU A 32 19.54 7.82 -1.82
CA LEU A 32 18.35 6.97 -1.89
C LEU A 32 18.37 6.02 -3.11
N LEU A 33 18.72 6.53 -4.30
CA LEU A 33 18.84 5.69 -5.49
C LEU A 33 19.93 4.63 -5.31
N SER A 34 21.11 5.01 -4.80
CA SER A 34 22.19 4.08 -4.49
C SER A 34 21.74 2.97 -3.52
N ARG A 35 20.90 3.30 -2.54
CA ARG A 35 20.29 2.32 -1.61
C ARG A 35 19.37 1.34 -2.33
N ILE A 36 18.54 1.80 -3.26
CA ILE A 36 17.65 0.95 -4.07
C ILE A 36 18.47 -0.08 -4.87
N TYR A 37 19.58 0.35 -5.48
CA TYR A 37 20.46 -0.54 -6.26
C TYR A 37 21.26 -1.52 -5.40
N SER A 38 21.74 -1.08 -4.23
CA SER A 38 22.53 -1.88 -3.30
C SER A 38 21.70 -2.81 -2.39
N LYS A 39 20.38 -2.63 -2.35
CA LYS A 39 19.41 -3.50 -1.67
C LYS A 39 19.68 -3.77 -0.18
N PRO A 40 19.75 -2.72 0.63
CA PRO A 40 18.98 -2.77 1.86
C PRO A 40 17.74 -1.90 1.70
N TYR A 41 16.63 -2.51 1.25
CA TYR A 41 15.32 -1.87 1.28
C TYR A 41 14.89 -1.57 2.72
N TYR A 42 13.88 -0.72 2.88
CA TYR A 42 13.24 -0.55 4.18
C TYR A 42 12.62 -1.86 4.65
N ASN A 43 12.69 -2.10 5.95
CA ASN A 43 12.25 -3.37 6.53
C ASN A 43 10.73 -3.35 6.67
N PHE A 44 10.06 -4.32 6.05
CA PHE A 44 8.64 -4.53 6.23
C PHE A 44 8.36 -5.13 7.61
N ILE A 45 7.59 -4.42 8.43
CA ILE A 45 7.23 -4.86 9.78
C ILE A 45 6.02 -5.79 9.75
N GLY A 46 5.03 -5.45 8.92
CA GLY A 46 3.80 -6.23 8.80
C GLY A 46 2.65 -5.43 8.22
N LYS A 47 1.52 -6.12 8.03
CA LYS A 47 0.26 -5.53 7.63
C LYS A 47 -0.89 -5.97 8.54
N THR A 48 -1.92 -5.14 8.65
CA THR A 48 -3.17 -5.49 9.31
C THR A 48 -4.36 -4.90 8.57
N ALA A 49 -5.56 -5.46 8.75
CA ALA A 49 -6.78 -4.95 8.12
C ALA A 49 -7.13 -3.55 8.64
N ILE A 50 -7.71 -2.73 7.77
CA ILE A 50 -8.38 -1.50 8.20
C ILE A 50 -9.72 -1.85 8.85
N THR A 51 -10.00 -1.24 9.99
CA THR A 51 -11.23 -1.44 10.77
C THR A 51 -11.96 -0.12 10.98
N GLU A 52 -13.08 -0.14 11.68
CA GLU A 52 -13.82 1.09 12.03
C GLU A 52 -12.96 2.10 12.79
N HIS A 53 -11.99 1.64 13.59
CA HIS A 53 -11.06 2.49 14.33
C HIS A 53 -10.10 3.24 13.42
N SER A 54 -9.58 2.59 12.37
CA SER A 54 -8.54 3.16 11.50
C SER A 54 -9.09 3.80 10.23
N GLN A 55 -10.29 3.42 9.76
CA GLN A 55 -10.82 3.87 8.46
C GLN A 55 -11.05 5.38 8.35
N HIS A 56 -11.22 6.07 9.49
CA HIS A 56 -11.48 7.50 9.57
C HIS A 56 -10.25 8.32 10.01
N LYS A 57 -9.06 7.71 10.04
CA LYS A 57 -7.83 8.35 10.52
C LYS A 57 -6.87 8.55 9.37
N THR A 58 -5.98 9.54 9.48
CA THR A 58 -4.85 9.66 8.57
C THR A 58 -3.75 8.67 8.96
N GLU A 59 -2.86 8.39 8.03
CA GLU A 59 -1.65 7.59 8.28
C GLU A 59 -0.83 8.16 9.45
N ASP A 60 -0.70 9.49 9.52
CA ASP A 60 0.00 10.18 10.61
C ASP A 60 -0.65 9.92 11.97
N MET A 61 -1.97 10.02 12.06
CA MET A 61 -2.72 9.76 13.29
C MET A 61 -2.52 8.32 13.75
N VAL A 62 -2.63 7.34 12.84
CA VAL A 62 -2.42 5.93 13.16
C VAL A 62 -0.98 5.68 13.57
N LEU A 63 0.00 6.27 12.89
CA LEU A 63 1.41 6.13 13.22
C LEU A 63 1.68 6.62 14.65
N ASN A 64 1.15 7.80 15.01
CA ASN A 64 1.28 8.34 16.37
C ASN A 64 0.69 7.39 17.43
N GLU A 65 -0.46 6.76 17.15
CA GLU A 65 -1.05 5.77 18.05
C GLU A 65 -0.19 4.50 18.18
N VAL A 66 0.34 4.01 17.07
CA VAL A 66 1.23 2.84 17.03
C VAL A 66 2.47 3.12 17.89
N LEU A 67 3.18 4.23 17.66
CA LEU A 67 4.41 4.54 18.39
C LEU A 67 4.16 4.73 19.90
N ARG A 68 3.01 5.31 20.29
CA ARG A 68 2.57 5.44 21.70
C ARG A 68 2.25 4.11 22.37
N CYS A 69 2.01 3.05 21.61
CA CYS A 69 1.87 1.70 22.15
C CYS A 69 3.22 1.08 22.51
N SER A 70 4.36 1.70 22.21
CA SER A 70 5.67 1.19 22.58
C SER A 70 5.90 1.21 24.10
N LYS A 71 6.60 0.20 24.62
CA LYS A 71 7.16 0.25 25.99
C LYS A 71 8.26 1.31 26.10
N ARG A 72 8.97 1.59 25.01
CA ARG A 72 10.03 2.62 24.92
C ARG A 72 9.39 3.93 24.51
N ARG A 73 9.26 4.87 25.44
CA ARG A 73 8.66 6.20 25.18
C ARG A 73 9.40 6.99 24.09
N SER A 74 10.72 6.80 23.97
CA SER A 74 11.55 7.42 22.94
C SER A 74 11.24 6.96 21.51
N LEU A 75 10.45 5.88 21.32
CA LEU A 75 10.08 5.45 19.97
C LEU A 75 9.21 6.49 19.24
N VAL A 76 8.55 7.39 19.97
CA VAL A 76 7.78 8.50 19.38
C VAL A 76 8.70 9.49 18.65
N ASP A 77 9.96 9.61 19.08
CA ASP A 77 10.95 10.50 18.47
C ASP A 77 11.48 9.95 17.13
N GLU A 78 11.25 8.65 16.86
CA GLU A 78 11.67 7.94 15.64
C GLU A 78 10.64 8.03 14.50
N LYS A 79 9.66 8.93 14.60
CA LYS A 79 8.54 9.02 13.67
C LYS A 79 8.98 9.14 12.20
N GLU A 80 10.02 9.91 11.92
CA GLU A 80 10.56 10.10 10.57
C GLU A 80 11.23 8.84 9.99
N ASN A 81 11.57 7.89 10.85
CA ASN A 81 12.19 6.60 10.49
C ASN A 81 11.16 5.46 10.33
N VAL A 82 9.88 5.74 10.55
CA VAL A 82 8.78 4.76 10.43
C VAL A 82 7.77 5.24 9.39
N ILE A 83 7.49 4.37 8.43
CA ILE A 83 6.51 4.63 7.37
C ILE A 83 5.28 3.80 7.68
N LEU A 84 4.13 4.46 7.77
CA LEU A 84 2.83 3.81 7.85
C LEU A 84 2.02 4.20 6.62
N GLU A 85 1.52 3.21 5.90
CA GLU A 85 0.80 3.41 4.64
C GLU A 85 -0.54 2.67 4.67
N PHE A 86 -1.57 3.32 4.15
CA PHE A 86 -2.84 2.70 3.82
C PHE A 86 -2.82 2.20 2.38
N MET A 87 -2.79 0.88 2.23
CA MET A 87 -2.69 0.24 0.93
C MET A 87 -4.02 -0.40 0.55
N ARG A 88 -4.51 -0.09 -0.66
CA ARG A 88 -5.74 -0.65 -1.23
C ARG A 88 -5.45 -1.35 -2.56
N VAL A 89 -5.69 -2.67 -2.62
CA VAL A 89 -5.70 -3.44 -3.88
C VAL A 89 -7.14 -3.69 -4.25
N HIS A 90 -7.52 -3.48 -5.51
CA HIS A 90 -8.86 -3.81 -5.99
C HIS A 90 -8.86 -4.23 -7.45
N TYR A 91 -9.97 -4.82 -7.90
CA TYR A 91 -10.13 -5.36 -9.26
C TYR A 91 -10.51 -4.28 -10.29
N GLY A 92 -9.94 -3.07 -10.15
CA GLY A 92 -10.25 -1.92 -11.02
C GLY A 92 -11.59 -1.20 -10.76
N LYS A 93 -12.49 -1.75 -9.93
CA LYS A 93 -13.81 -1.17 -9.61
C LYS A 93 -14.07 -0.96 -8.10
N GLY A 94 -13.02 -0.72 -7.32
CA GLY A 94 -13.14 -0.55 -5.88
C GLY A 94 -13.74 -1.81 -5.22
N LYS A 95 -14.81 -1.64 -4.43
CA LYS A 95 -15.50 -2.75 -3.74
C LYS A 95 -16.40 -3.58 -4.65
N GLU A 96 -16.72 -3.07 -5.83
CA GLU A 96 -17.70 -3.66 -6.73
C GLU A 96 -17.09 -4.80 -7.55
N ASP A 97 -17.91 -5.78 -7.89
CA ASP A 97 -17.55 -6.82 -8.85
C ASP A 97 -17.42 -6.22 -10.26
N PRO A 98 -16.23 -6.25 -10.88
CA PRO A 98 -16.05 -5.74 -12.24
C PRO A 98 -16.92 -6.48 -13.28
N LEU A 99 -17.28 -7.75 -13.08
CA LEU A 99 -18.11 -8.51 -14.01
C LEU A 99 -19.53 -7.96 -14.14
N GLN A 100 -20.04 -7.29 -13.09
CA GLN A 100 -21.34 -6.60 -13.14
C GLN A 100 -21.34 -5.39 -14.09
N HIS A 101 -20.17 -4.93 -14.50
CA HIS A 101 -19.97 -3.85 -15.47
C HIS A 101 -19.66 -4.34 -16.89
N VAL A 102 -19.58 -5.66 -17.09
CA VAL A 102 -19.36 -6.28 -18.41
C VAL A 102 -20.70 -6.70 -19.01
N ARG A 103 -20.76 -6.76 -20.35
CA ARG A 103 -21.90 -7.27 -21.10
C ARG A 103 -21.46 -8.42 -21.99
N PHE A 104 -22.31 -9.44 -22.06
CA PHE A 104 -22.05 -10.69 -22.76
C PHE A 104 -23.09 -10.93 -23.85
N TYR A 105 -22.72 -11.76 -24.80
CA TYR A 105 -23.58 -12.33 -25.83
C TYR A 105 -23.49 -13.85 -25.78
N SER A 106 -24.58 -14.53 -26.12
CA SER A 106 -24.58 -15.98 -26.28
C SER A 106 -23.83 -16.38 -27.56
N LYS A 107 -23.30 -17.61 -27.60
CA LYS A 107 -22.57 -18.15 -28.77
C LYS A 107 -23.33 -17.99 -30.09
N ASN A 108 -24.65 -18.15 -30.07
CA ASN A 108 -25.52 -18.09 -31.25
C ASN A 108 -26.17 -16.70 -31.42
N ALA A 109 -25.59 -15.64 -30.86
CA ALA A 109 -26.12 -14.29 -30.97
C ALA A 109 -26.10 -13.81 -32.44
N THR A 110 -27.22 -13.25 -32.88
CA THR A 110 -27.35 -12.55 -34.17
C THR A 110 -27.02 -11.06 -34.01
N ALA A 111 -26.93 -10.33 -35.11
CA ALA A 111 -26.69 -8.88 -35.10
C ALA A 111 -27.78 -8.08 -34.35
N SER A 112 -28.98 -8.63 -34.18
CA SER A 112 -30.09 -8.01 -33.43
C SER A 112 -30.17 -8.46 -31.97
N ALA A 113 -29.30 -9.36 -31.52
CA ALA A 113 -29.32 -9.86 -30.15
C ALA A 113 -29.05 -8.74 -29.15
N ARG A 114 -29.71 -8.79 -27.99
CA ARG A 114 -29.43 -7.89 -26.87
C ARG A 114 -28.32 -8.49 -26.01
N CYS A 115 -27.36 -7.67 -25.62
CA CYS A 115 -26.38 -8.08 -24.63
C CYS A 115 -27.01 -8.19 -23.23
N PHE A 116 -26.39 -8.98 -22.36
CA PHE A 116 -26.86 -9.17 -20.99
C PHE A 116 -25.70 -9.13 -19.99
N ARG A 117 -26.04 -8.96 -18.71
CA ARG A 117 -25.10 -9.17 -17.60
C ARG A 117 -25.19 -10.61 -17.14
N LEU A 118 -24.07 -11.20 -16.76
CA LEU A 118 -24.10 -12.48 -16.09
C LEU A 118 -24.73 -12.30 -14.69
N PRO A 119 -25.72 -13.11 -14.32
CA PRO A 119 -26.21 -13.14 -12.94
C PRO A 119 -25.09 -13.68 -12.04
N GLU A 120 -24.92 -13.10 -10.84
CA GLU A 120 -23.84 -13.46 -9.91
C GLU A 120 -23.81 -14.96 -9.60
N CYS A 121 -24.99 -15.58 -9.42
CA CYS A 121 -25.12 -17.01 -9.14
C CYS A 121 -24.51 -17.92 -10.24
N ALA A 122 -24.32 -17.42 -11.46
CA ALA A 122 -23.68 -18.20 -12.53
C ALA A 122 -22.18 -18.37 -12.33
N TYR A 123 -21.53 -17.55 -11.50
CA TYR A 123 -20.07 -17.56 -11.33
C TYR A 123 -19.58 -17.34 -9.89
N GLU A 124 -20.48 -17.10 -8.93
CA GLU A 124 -20.14 -16.81 -7.52
C GLU A 124 -19.25 -17.89 -6.87
N MET A 125 -19.40 -19.16 -7.26
CA MET A 125 -18.57 -20.27 -6.76
C MET A 125 -17.09 -20.17 -7.18
N PHE A 126 -16.80 -19.41 -8.23
CA PHE A 126 -15.46 -19.26 -8.80
C PHE A 126 -14.90 -17.84 -8.63
N SER A 127 -15.64 -16.96 -7.97
CA SER A 127 -15.28 -15.56 -7.77
C SER A 127 -14.85 -15.28 -6.32
N PRO A 128 -13.95 -14.31 -6.09
CA PRO A 128 -13.76 -13.76 -4.75
C PRO A 128 -15.07 -13.25 -4.16
N ARG A 129 -15.21 -13.36 -2.84
CA ARG A 129 -16.34 -12.75 -2.08
C ARG A 129 -16.15 -11.25 -1.85
N LYS A 130 -14.92 -10.75 -2.00
CA LYS A 130 -14.55 -9.34 -1.86
C LYS A 130 -13.61 -8.97 -3.01
N PHE A 131 -13.82 -7.81 -3.60
CA PHE A 131 -13.07 -7.32 -4.76
C PHE A 131 -12.03 -6.25 -4.42
N ASP A 132 -11.91 -5.90 -3.13
CA ASP A 132 -10.82 -5.10 -2.61
C ASP A 132 -10.24 -5.65 -1.29
N GLU A 133 -8.96 -5.39 -1.10
CA GLU A 133 -8.22 -5.51 0.15
C GLU A 133 -7.79 -4.11 0.57
N TYR A 134 -8.11 -3.71 1.80
CA TYR A 134 -7.68 -2.43 2.37
C TYR A 134 -6.97 -2.66 3.71
N CYS A 135 -5.69 -2.33 3.76
CA CYS A 135 -4.83 -2.67 4.90
C CYS A 135 -3.88 -1.53 5.29
N VAL A 136 -3.46 -1.54 6.55
CA VAL A 136 -2.36 -0.73 7.06
C VAL A 136 -1.07 -1.52 6.93
N ARG A 137 -0.01 -0.93 6.37
CA ARG A 137 1.34 -1.49 6.27
C ARG A 137 2.31 -0.62 7.07
N VAL A 138 3.30 -1.25 7.70
CA VAL A 138 4.35 -0.54 8.43
C VAL A 138 5.72 -0.96 7.92
N PHE A 139 6.58 0.02 7.70
CA PHE A 139 7.99 -0.16 7.34
C PHE A 139 8.88 0.66 8.27
N VAL A 140 10.13 0.24 8.44
CA VAL A 140 11.15 1.03 9.14
C VAL A 140 12.37 1.24 8.25
N LYS A 141 12.92 2.45 8.29
CA LYS A 141 14.11 2.82 7.53
C LYS A 141 15.37 2.17 8.11
N GLU A 142 15.43 2.07 9.43
CA GLU A 142 16.59 1.59 10.17
C GLU A 142 16.37 0.19 10.79
N PRO A 143 17.30 -0.78 10.60
CA PRO A 143 17.13 -2.15 11.08
C PRO A 143 16.92 -2.27 12.60
N HIS A 144 17.53 -1.41 13.40
CA HIS A 144 17.43 -1.45 14.86
C HIS A 144 16.01 -1.10 15.37
N LEU A 145 15.17 -0.47 14.53
CA LEU A 145 13.79 -0.14 14.84
C LEU A 145 12.81 -1.30 14.60
N VAL A 146 13.25 -2.38 13.94
CA VAL A 146 12.35 -3.49 13.56
C VAL A 146 11.64 -4.09 14.76
N ALA A 147 12.39 -4.49 15.80
CA ALA A 147 11.82 -5.09 16.99
C ALA A 147 10.89 -4.15 17.79
N PRO A 148 11.31 -2.92 18.16
CA PRO A 148 10.44 -2.04 18.95
C PRO A 148 9.18 -1.58 18.19
N VAL A 149 9.27 -1.31 16.87
CA VAL A 149 8.11 -0.93 16.06
C VAL A 149 7.15 -2.10 15.87
N ARG A 150 7.67 -3.32 15.63
CA ARG A 150 6.83 -4.54 15.57
C ARG A 150 6.04 -4.74 16.85
N GLU A 151 6.70 -4.67 17.99
CA GLU A 151 6.05 -4.86 19.30
C GLU A 151 4.98 -3.79 19.56
N ALA A 152 5.24 -2.54 19.18
CA ALA A 152 4.29 -1.44 19.28
C ALA A 152 3.09 -1.61 18.33
N PHE A 153 3.34 -2.03 17.09
CA PHE A 153 2.32 -2.28 16.07
C PHE A 153 1.40 -3.44 16.46
N GLU A 154 1.96 -4.56 16.96
CA GLU A 154 1.17 -5.69 17.47
C GLU A 154 0.27 -5.28 18.63
N ARG A 155 0.79 -4.50 19.58
CA ARG A 155 -0.01 -3.97 20.70
C ARG A 155 -1.13 -3.06 20.22
N TRP A 156 -0.84 -2.16 19.29
CA TRP A 156 -1.85 -1.27 18.72
C TRP A 156 -2.95 -2.07 18.01
N CYS A 157 -2.56 -3.08 17.23
CA CYS A 157 -3.50 -3.97 16.54
C CYS A 157 -4.46 -4.65 17.54
N ARG A 158 -3.95 -5.13 18.68
CA ARG A 158 -4.74 -5.83 19.72
C ARG A 158 -5.62 -4.91 20.54
N LYS A 159 -5.09 -3.74 20.91
CA LYS A 159 -5.74 -2.84 21.88
C LYS A 159 -6.74 -1.90 21.23
N TYR A 160 -6.47 -1.46 20.00
CA TYR A 160 -7.22 -0.38 19.38
C TYR A 160 -7.85 -0.80 18.05
N ASN A 161 -7.07 -1.41 17.16
CA ASN A 161 -7.56 -1.73 15.82
C ASN A 161 -8.53 -2.94 15.82
N ASN A 162 -8.50 -3.81 16.83
CA ASN A 162 -9.32 -5.03 16.91
C ASN A 162 -9.25 -5.92 15.65
N SER A 163 -8.16 -5.87 14.92
CA SER A 163 -7.97 -6.69 13.71
C SER A 163 -7.70 -8.13 14.12
N GLN A 164 -8.30 -9.10 13.44
CA GLN A 164 -8.07 -10.53 13.70
C GLN A 164 -6.77 -11.06 13.06
N VAL A 165 -6.09 -10.24 12.25
CA VAL A 165 -4.88 -10.62 11.52
C VAL A 165 -3.66 -9.99 12.19
N TYR A 166 -2.90 -10.82 12.90
CA TYR A 166 -1.61 -10.46 13.53
C TYR A 166 -0.46 -11.08 12.74
N PRO A 167 0.69 -10.41 12.67
CA PRO A 167 1.32 -10.02 11.43
C PRO A 167 1.66 -11.22 10.55
N LEU A 168 1.12 -11.20 9.32
CA LEU A 168 1.59 -12.04 8.23
C LEU A 168 3.02 -11.62 7.89
N GLU A 169 3.99 -12.34 8.44
CA GLU A 169 5.33 -12.35 7.87
C GLU A 169 5.22 -12.87 6.44
N PHE A 170 5.76 -12.13 5.48
CA PHE A 170 6.27 -12.79 4.29
C PHE A 170 7.48 -13.59 4.77
N ARG A 171 7.26 -14.84 5.17
CA ARG A 171 8.34 -15.83 5.18
C ARG A 171 8.69 -16.05 3.72
N VAL A 172 9.70 -15.33 3.26
CA VAL A 172 10.43 -15.69 2.03
C VAL A 172 11.42 -16.78 2.42
#